data_AF-A0A241VI46-F1
#
_entry.id   AF-A0A241VI46-F1
#
_cell.length_a   1.000
_cell.length_b   1.000
_cell.length_c   1.000
_cell.angle_alpha   90.00
_cell.angle_beta   90.00
_cell.angle_gamma   90.00
#
_symmetry.space_group_name_H-M   'P 1'
#
loop_
_entity.id
_entity.type
_entity.pdbx_description
1 polymer ?
#
loop_
_entity_poly.entity_id
_entity_poly.type
_entity_poly.pdbx_seq_one_letter_code
_entity_poly.pdbx_strand_id
1 'polypeptide(L)'
;MNQIKSLQLIPKDLFFKITLLKSMTYCGVLWGLYHQQGWAMMSDHEDFIFPFWLNSAQAHNYAQLHWPDYTPRKITPKDFQESLLPTLTRLKVTPALCNSSSRKFKLTTQQMRHFFFSESLQHA
;
A
#
# COMPACT_ATOMS: atom_id res chain seq x y z
N MET A 1 21.15 -35.36 -25.69
CA MET A 1 20.73 -35.35 -24.28
C MET A 1 20.55 -33.90 -23.83
N ASN A 2 19.31 -33.59 -23.42
CA ASN A 2 18.77 -32.46 -22.66
C ASN A 2 19.26 -31.03 -22.94
N GLN A 3 18.52 -30.34 -23.82
CA GLN A 3 18.41 -28.88 -23.86
C GLN A 3 17.74 -28.40 -22.56
N ILE A 4 18.50 -27.82 -21.64
CA ILE A 4 17.95 -27.15 -20.47
C ILE A 4 17.24 -25.90 -20.99
N LYS A 5 15.90 -25.96 -21.05
CA LYS A 5 15.04 -24.81 -21.33
C LYS A 5 15.47 -23.67 -20.41
N SER A 6 15.90 -22.55 -20.98
CA SER A 6 16.25 -21.37 -20.20
C SER A 6 15.04 -20.96 -19.37
N LEU A 7 15.11 -21.19 -18.06
CA LEU A 7 14.13 -20.67 -17.12
C LEU A 7 14.28 -19.16 -17.16
N GLN A 8 13.37 -18.48 -17.87
CA GLN A 8 13.32 -17.03 -17.87
C GLN A 8 13.03 -16.60 -16.43
N LEU A 9 14.05 -16.06 -15.77
CA LEU A 9 13.91 -15.43 -14.46
C LEU A 9 12.82 -14.37 -14.60
N ILE A 10 11.70 -14.56 -13.90
CA ILE A 10 10.67 -13.53 -13.78
C ILE A 10 11.39 -12.25 -13.33
N PRO A 11 11.22 -11.12 -14.05
CA PRO A 11 11.83 -9.86 -13.64
C PRO A 11 11.52 -9.61 -12.16
N LYS A 12 12.53 -9.31 -11.35
CA LYS A 12 12.39 -9.16 -9.89
C LYS A 12 11.25 -8.19 -9.53
N ASP A 13 11.04 -7.17 -10.35
CA ASP A 13 9.94 -6.21 -10.19
C ASP A 13 8.55 -6.82 -10.40
N LEU A 14 8.40 -7.75 -11.35
CA LEU A 14 7.13 -8.46 -11.59
C LEU A 14 6.82 -9.43 -10.45
N PHE A 15 7.82 -10.18 -9.99
CA PHE A 15 7.68 -11.05 -8.82
C PHE A 15 7.30 -10.25 -7.56
N PHE A 16 7.97 -9.11 -7.33
CA PHE A 16 7.65 -8.20 -6.23
C PHE A 16 6.22 -7.67 -6.32
N LYS A 17 5.79 -7.19 -7.50
CA LYS A 17 4.40 -6.73 -7.71
C LYS A 17 3.40 -7.84 -7.42
N ILE A 18 3.60 -9.05 -7.95
CA ILE A 18 2.69 -10.19 -7.72
C ILE A 18 2.62 -10.55 -6.23
N THR A 19 3.78 -10.61 -5.57
CA THR A 19 3.86 -10.94 -4.14
C THR A 19 3.17 -9.88 -3.32
N LEU A 20 3.36 -8.61 -3.67
CA LEU A 20 2.74 -7.49 -2.99
C LEU A 20 1.22 -7.51 -3.13
N LEU A 21 0.71 -7.71 -4.34
CA LEU A 21 -0.73 -7.78 -4.60
C LEU A 21 -1.36 -8.94 -3.81
N LYS A 22 -0.71 -10.12 -3.79
CA LYS A 22 -1.16 -11.24 -2.96
C LYS A 22 -1.18 -10.87 -1.49
N SER A 23 -0.10 -10.27 -0.98
CA SER A 23 -0.05 -9.82 0.42
C SER A 23 -1.14 -8.80 0.74
N MET A 24 -1.54 -7.93 -0.19
CA MET A 24 -2.64 -6.99 0.03
C MET A 24 -3.98 -7.71 0.17
N THR A 25 -4.21 -8.77 -0.61
CA THR A 25 -5.39 -9.63 -0.48
C THR A 25 -5.41 -10.39 0.85
N TYR A 26 -4.28 -10.91 1.32
CA TYR A 26 -4.22 -11.71 2.55
C TYR A 26 -4.00 -10.92 3.84
N CYS A 27 -3.31 -9.76 3.80
CA CYS A 27 -2.90 -9.06 5.01
C CYS A 27 -4.02 -8.22 5.64
N GLY A 28 -5.07 -7.85 4.89
CA GLY A 28 -6.30 -7.21 5.39
C GLY A 28 -6.14 -5.91 6.20
N VAL A 29 -4.91 -5.47 6.45
CA VAL A 29 -4.54 -4.43 7.40
C VAL A 29 -3.54 -3.52 6.73
N LEU A 30 -3.88 -2.24 6.74
CA LEU A 30 -3.03 -1.18 6.26
C LEU A 30 -2.45 -0.40 7.43
N TRP A 31 -1.27 0.16 7.24
CA TRP A 31 -0.64 1.07 8.19
C TRP A 31 -0.43 2.41 7.51
N GLY A 32 -0.78 3.49 8.20
CA GLY A 32 -0.44 4.85 7.84
C GLY A 32 0.37 5.52 8.95
N LEU A 33 0.80 6.74 8.70
CA LEU A 33 1.48 7.57 9.70
C LEU A 33 0.54 8.67 10.19
N TYR A 34 0.43 8.82 11.50
CA TYR A 34 -0.49 9.75 12.14
C TYR A 34 0.24 10.64 13.14
N HIS A 35 -0.06 11.94 13.06
CA HIS A 35 0.33 12.96 14.02
C HIS A 35 -0.93 13.56 14.65
N GLN A 36 -0.81 14.31 15.75
CA GLN A 36 -1.95 14.88 16.48
C GLN A 36 -2.93 15.66 15.59
N GLN A 37 -2.43 16.24 14.49
CA GLN A 37 -3.18 17.07 13.55
C GLN A 37 -3.73 16.32 12.33
N GLY A 38 -3.41 15.03 12.15
CA GLY A 38 -3.95 14.23 11.05
C GLY A 38 -2.99 13.19 10.47
N TRP A 39 -3.38 12.66 9.30
CA TRP A 39 -2.61 11.67 8.56
C TRP A 39 -1.48 12.30 7.76
N ALA A 40 -0.35 11.59 7.65
CA ALA A 40 0.76 11.99 6.82
C ALA A 40 0.38 11.96 5.33
N MET A 41 0.84 12.97 4.60
CA MET A 41 0.60 13.15 3.17
C MET A 41 1.91 13.60 2.51
N MET A 42 2.16 13.15 1.29
CA MET A 42 3.30 13.61 0.49
C MET A 42 2.80 14.41 -0.71
N SER A 43 3.57 15.41 -1.11
CA SER A 43 3.45 16.01 -2.44
C SER A 43 4.39 15.27 -3.41
N ASP A 44 3.89 14.95 -4.59
CA ASP A 44 4.67 14.41 -5.70
C ASP A 44 4.32 15.19 -6.97
N HIS A 45 5.06 16.27 -7.23
CA HIS A 45 4.74 17.26 -8.25
C HIS A 45 3.32 17.84 -8.05
N GLU A 46 2.40 17.56 -8.96
CA GLU A 46 0.99 18.01 -8.90
C GLU A 46 0.07 17.01 -8.16
N ASP A 47 0.58 15.83 -7.78
CA ASP A 47 -0.19 14.81 -7.07
C ASP A 47 -0.01 14.92 -5.56
N PHE A 48 -1.11 14.72 -4.83
CA PHE A 48 -1.06 14.39 -3.40
C PHE A 48 -1.05 12.88 -3.23
N ILE A 49 -0.13 12.39 -2.40
CA ILE A 49 0.05 10.98 -2.12
C ILE A 49 -0.29 10.68 -0.67
N PHE A 50 -1.10 9.64 -0.47
CA PHE A 50 -1.29 9.03 0.83
C PHE A 50 -0.35 7.81 0.96
N PRO A 51 0.74 7.90 1.73
CA PRO A 51 1.67 6.81 1.92
C PRO A 51 1.08 5.75 2.86
N PHE A 52 1.21 4.48 2.50
CA PHE A 52 0.81 3.37 3.37
C PHE A 52 1.83 2.23 3.35
N TRP A 53 1.73 1.35 4.36
CA TRP A 53 2.59 0.20 4.57
C TRP A 53 1.77 -1.05 4.90
N LEU A 54 2.36 -2.23 4.66
CA LEU A 54 1.74 -3.51 4.98
C LEU A 54 2.01 -3.96 6.42
N ASN A 55 2.94 -3.32 7.14
CA ASN A 55 3.21 -3.61 8.53
C ASN A 55 3.71 -2.37 9.29
N SER A 56 3.60 -2.42 10.62
CA SER A 56 3.98 -1.32 11.51
C SER A 56 5.48 -1.04 11.51
N ALA A 57 6.32 -2.07 11.41
CA ALA A 57 7.78 -1.92 11.46
C ALA A 57 8.29 -1.10 10.25
N GLN A 58 7.75 -1.35 9.05
CA GLN A 58 8.08 -0.56 7.87
C GLN A 58 7.64 0.89 8.00
N ALA A 59 6.42 1.13 8.50
CA ALA A 59 5.93 2.49 8.75
C ALA A 59 6.80 3.20 9.79
N HIS A 60 7.19 2.50 10.87
CA HIS A 60 8.02 3.06 11.94
C HIS A 60 9.41 3.45 11.44
N ASN A 61 10.09 2.53 10.74
CA ASN A 61 11.42 2.78 10.19
C ASN A 61 11.40 3.95 9.20
N TYR A 62 10.34 4.07 8.40
CA TYR A 62 10.16 5.20 7.51
C TYR A 62 9.97 6.52 8.28
N ALA A 63 9.12 6.52 9.31
CA ALA A 63 8.88 7.69 10.15
C ALA A 63 10.15 8.20 10.82
N GLN A 64 10.96 7.30 11.40
CA GLN A 64 12.22 7.69 12.05
C GLN A 64 13.18 8.45 11.11
N LEU A 65 13.18 8.11 9.82
CA LEU A 65 14.07 8.72 8.84
C LEU A 65 13.48 10.00 8.22
N HIS A 66 12.16 10.06 8.02
CA HIS A 66 11.54 11.11 7.21
C HIS A 66 10.56 11.99 7.97
N TRP A 67 9.85 11.45 8.96
CA TRP A 67 8.79 12.13 9.72
C TRP A 67 8.82 11.71 11.20
N PRO A 68 9.82 12.19 11.98
CA PRO A 68 10.09 11.68 13.33
C PRO A 68 8.93 11.93 14.31
N ASP A 69 8.09 12.94 14.06
CA ASP A 69 6.94 13.27 14.90
C ASP A 69 5.69 12.42 14.59
N TYR A 70 5.74 11.59 13.54
CA TYR A 70 4.60 10.75 13.15
C TYR A 70 4.73 9.33 13.69
N THR A 71 3.60 8.77 14.11
CA THR A 71 3.55 7.41 14.66
C THR A 71 2.77 6.46 13.75
N PRO A 72 3.19 5.19 13.62
CA PRO A 72 2.43 4.17 12.88
C PRO A 72 1.06 3.95 13.49
N ARG A 73 0.03 4.06 12.66
CA ARG A 73 -1.36 3.79 13.04
C ARG A 73 -1.97 2.76 12.10
N LYS A 74 -2.56 1.73 12.71
CA LYS A 74 -3.31 0.69 12.01
C LYS A 74 -4.59 1.28 11.43
N ILE A 75 -4.87 0.95 10.18
CA ILE A 75 -6.11 1.24 9.46
C ILE A 75 -6.81 -0.10 9.29
N THR A 76 -7.98 -0.25 9.91
CA THR A 76 -8.76 -1.49 9.81
C THR A 76 -9.39 -1.60 8.42
N PRO A 77 -9.71 -2.81 7.94
CA PRO A 77 -10.39 -2.95 6.65
C PRO A 77 -11.73 -2.20 6.61
N LYS A 78 -12.46 -2.15 7.73
CA LYS A 78 -13.69 -1.36 7.85
C LYS A 78 -13.42 0.14 7.67
N ASP A 79 -12.50 0.71 8.44
CA ASP A 79 -12.14 2.14 8.33
C ASP A 79 -11.59 2.45 6.94
N PHE A 80 -10.87 1.50 6.35
CA PHE A 80 -10.34 1.63 5.01
C PHE A 80 -11.47 1.77 3.97
N GLN A 81 -12.47 0.89 4.03
CA GLN A 81 -13.60 0.88 3.11
C GLN A 81 -14.55 2.05 3.30
N GLU A 82 -14.92 2.33 4.54
CA GLU A 82 -16.01 3.26 4.87
C GLU A 82 -15.54 4.71 4.96
N SER A 83 -14.28 4.93 5.36
CA SER A 83 -13.76 6.29 5.63
C SER A 83 -12.62 6.70 4.72
N LEU A 84 -11.55 5.90 4.66
CA LEU A 84 -10.32 6.32 3.98
C LEU A 84 -10.49 6.33 2.44
N LEU A 85 -10.98 5.25 1.83
CA LEU A 85 -11.16 5.18 0.37
C LEU A 85 -12.07 6.29 -0.20
N PRO A 86 -13.24 6.58 0.40
CA PRO A 86 -14.06 7.71 -0.04
C PRO A 86 -13.35 9.05 0.11
N THR A 87 -12.60 9.23 1.20
CA THR A 87 -11.84 10.47 1.45
C THR A 87 -10.74 10.68 0.42
N LEU A 88 -9.93 9.65 0.14
CA LEU A 88 -8.87 9.71 -0.87
C LEU A 88 -9.43 10.01 -2.27
N THR A 89 -10.55 9.38 -2.62
CA THR A 89 -11.25 9.64 -3.90
C THR A 89 -11.72 11.08 -3.98
N ARG A 90 -12.39 11.59 -2.94
CA ARG A 90 -12.91 12.97 -2.89
C ARG A 90 -11.80 14.01 -2.98
N LEU A 91 -10.68 13.78 -2.30
CA LEU A 91 -9.54 14.69 -2.26
C LEU A 91 -8.59 14.54 -3.45
N LYS A 92 -8.88 13.62 -4.39
CA LYS A 92 -8.00 13.28 -5.52
C LYS A 92 -6.58 12.91 -5.08
N VAL A 93 -6.49 12.17 -3.98
CA VAL A 93 -5.23 11.73 -3.38
C VAL A 93 -4.93 10.31 -3.83
N THR A 94 -3.70 10.08 -4.31
CA THR A 94 -3.25 8.76 -4.76
C THR A 94 -2.66 7.96 -3.60
N PRO A 95 -3.25 6.83 -3.19
CA PRO A 95 -2.59 5.95 -2.24
C PRO A 95 -1.34 5.31 -2.86
N ALA A 96 -0.23 5.31 -2.13
CA ALA A 96 1.01 4.68 -2.57
C ALA A 96 1.58 3.80 -1.47
N LEU A 97 1.90 2.55 -1.83
CA LEU A 97 2.65 1.70 -0.93
C LEU A 97 4.09 2.18 -0.89
N CYS A 98 4.58 2.48 0.30
CA CYS A 98 5.97 2.80 0.56
C CYS A 98 6.72 1.56 1.06
N ASN A 99 7.95 1.39 0.61
CA ASN A 99 8.86 0.37 1.13
C ASN A 99 10.16 1.00 1.65
N SER A 100 11.00 0.19 2.29
CA SER A 100 12.29 0.61 2.83
C SER A 100 13.31 1.04 1.77
N SER A 101 13.10 0.69 0.50
CA SER A 101 13.97 1.09 -0.63
C SER A 101 13.56 2.41 -1.28
N SER A 102 12.71 3.20 -0.62
CA SER A 102 12.13 4.46 -1.15
C SER A 102 11.33 4.29 -2.44
N ARG A 103 11.03 3.05 -2.86
CA ARG A 103 10.16 2.79 -4.00
C ARG A 103 8.72 2.96 -3.54
N LYS A 104 7.95 3.68 -4.36
CA LYS A 104 6.53 3.92 -4.16
C LYS A 104 5.73 3.19 -5.24
N PHE A 105 4.77 2.37 -4.83
CA PHE A 105 3.84 1.74 -5.75
C PHE A 105 2.49 2.43 -5.65
N LYS A 106 2.22 3.34 -6.60
CA LYS A 106 0.96 4.08 -6.70
C LYS A 106 -0.16 3.11 -7.11
N LEU A 107 -1.30 3.22 -6.45
CA LEU A 107 -2.51 2.46 -6.75
C LEU A 107 -3.68 3.42 -6.85
N THR A 108 -4.61 3.14 -7.76
CA THR A 108 -5.89 3.87 -7.78
C THR A 108 -6.77 3.39 -6.62
N THR A 109 -7.71 4.23 -6.19
CA THR A 109 -8.69 3.83 -5.16
C THR A 109 -9.56 2.64 -5.61
N GLN A 110 -9.80 2.50 -6.92
CA GLN A 110 -10.47 1.32 -7.50
C GLN A 110 -9.61 0.06 -7.38
N GLN A 111 -8.31 0.14 -7.68
CA GLN A 111 -7.38 -0.98 -7.51
C GLN A 111 -7.29 -1.39 -6.05
N MET A 112 -7.17 -0.43 -5.14
CA MET A 112 -7.20 -0.70 -3.71
C MET A 112 -8.49 -1.42 -3.29
N ARG A 113 -9.66 -0.94 -3.76
CA ARG A 113 -10.93 -1.60 -3.47
C ARG A 113 -10.93 -3.06 -3.95
N HIS A 114 -10.43 -3.30 -5.15
CA HIS A 114 -10.34 -4.64 -5.71
C HIS A 114 -9.40 -5.55 -4.89
N PHE A 115 -8.19 -5.09 -4.56
CA PHE A 115 -7.22 -5.95 -3.87
C PHE A 115 -7.60 -6.28 -2.43
N PHE A 116 -8.28 -5.37 -1.72
CA PHE A 116 -8.62 -5.57 -0.30
C PHE A 116 -10.03 -6.13 -0.06
N PHE A 117 -10.96 -6.00 -1.02
CA PHE A 117 -12.37 -6.33 -0.80
C PHE A 117 -13.02 -7.18 -1.90
N SER A 118 -12.25 -7.71 -2.88
CA SER A 118 -12.83 -8.56 -3.93
C SER A 118 -13.24 -9.96 -3.46
N GLU A 119 -12.95 -10.35 -2.22
CA GLU A 119 -13.36 -11.66 -1.65
C GLU A 119 -14.83 -11.74 -1.21
N SER A 120 -15.70 -10.80 -1.60
CA SER A 120 -17.16 -10.99 -1.49
C SER A 120 -17.76 -11.90 -2.59
N LEU A 121 -16.96 -12.73 -3.26
CA LEU A 121 -17.38 -13.61 -4.37
C LEU A 121 -17.16 -15.11 -4.10
N GLN A 122 -16.78 -15.52 -2.88
CA GLN A 122 -16.59 -16.94 -2.55
C GLN A 122 -17.57 -17.51 -1.51
N HIS A 123 -18.54 -16.72 -1.04
CA HIS A 123 -19.65 -17.22 -0.22
C HIS A 123 -20.98 -16.55 -0.60
N ALA A 124 -21.53 -16.94 -1.75
CA ALA A 124 -22.94 -16.79 -2.09
C ALA A 124 -23.44 -18.15 -2.62
#